data_AF-A0A835LMD6-F1
#
_entry.id   AF-A0A835LMD6-F1
#
_cell.length_a   1.000
_cell.length_b   1.000
_cell.length_c   1.000
_cell.angle_alpha   90.00
_cell.angle_beta   90.00
_cell.angle_gamma   90.00
#
_symmetry.space_group_name_H-M   'P 1'
#
loop_
_entity.id
_entity.type
_entity.pdbx_description
1 polymer ?
#
loop_
_entity_poly.entity_id
_entity_poly.type
_entity_poly.pdbx_seq_one_letter_code
_entity_poly.pdbx_strand_id
1 'polypeptide(L)'
;MLIALTWFKRVEILASLERICIHGTPLNPDVPAHVPGGSSSGSAVVVAAQLVDFSLGTDTVGCVRTPASFCGILGFRASHGLVSTVGLVANSQSLDAIGVICRESKS
;
A
#
# COMPACT_ATOMS: atom_id res chain seq x y z
N MET A 1 -17.05 -18.63 -24.22
CA MET A 1 -16.52 -17.26 -24.32
C MET A 1 -17.29 -16.35 -23.36
N LEU A 2 -17.03 -16.43 -22.04
CA LEU A 2 -17.76 -15.64 -21.01
C LEU A 2 -17.09 -15.70 -19.60
N ILE A 3 -15.75 -15.67 -19.49
CA ILE A 3 -15.04 -15.78 -18.18
C ILE A 3 -14.22 -14.51 -17.81
N ALA A 4 -14.08 -13.52 -18.70
CA ALA A 4 -13.09 -12.45 -18.51
C ALA A 4 -13.55 -11.22 -17.69
N LEU A 5 -14.82 -11.12 -17.26
CA LEU A 5 -15.37 -9.86 -16.73
C LEU A 5 -15.33 -9.70 -15.19
N THR A 6 -14.82 -10.67 -14.43
CA THR A 6 -14.66 -10.56 -12.96
C THR A 6 -13.22 -10.29 -12.51
N TRP A 7 -12.27 -10.11 -13.44
CA TRP A 7 -10.84 -10.33 -13.17
C TRP A 7 -10.00 -9.14 -12.66
N PHE A 8 -10.62 -8.04 -12.23
CA PHE A 8 -9.95 -7.00 -11.45
C PHE A 8 -10.97 -6.38 -10.50
N LYS A 9 -10.91 -6.72 -9.21
CA LYS A 9 -11.56 -5.91 -8.17
C LYS A 9 -10.78 -4.61 -8.10
N ARG A 10 -11.26 -3.60 -8.83
CA ARG A 10 -10.88 -2.17 -8.78
C ARG A 10 -9.41 -1.90 -8.41
N VAL A 11 -8.63 -1.49 -9.41
CA VAL A 11 -7.41 -0.71 -9.15
C VAL A 11 -7.83 0.69 -8.69
N GLU A 12 -8.16 0.85 -7.41
CA GLU A 12 -8.29 2.18 -6.82
C GLU A 12 -6.89 2.70 -6.45
N ILE A 13 -6.35 3.56 -7.32
CA ILE A 13 -5.14 4.35 -7.10
C ILE A 13 -5.46 5.45 -6.07
N LEU A 14 -5.94 5.11 -4.88
CA LEU A 14 -6.30 6.09 -3.86
C LEU A 14 -5.95 5.57 -2.47
N ALA A 15 -4.66 5.46 -2.20
CA ALA A 15 -4.19 5.45 -0.82
C ALA A 15 -2.79 6.07 -0.66
N SER A 16 -2.48 7.12 -1.44
CA SER A 16 -1.40 8.03 -1.05
C SER A 16 -1.91 8.96 0.05
N LEU A 17 -2.00 8.48 1.29
CA LEU A 17 -2.12 9.37 2.44
C LEU A 17 -0.95 9.12 3.38
N GLU A 18 0.16 9.78 3.02
CA GLU A 18 1.35 10.08 3.83
C GLU A 18 1.03 10.83 5.16
N ARG A 19 -0.22 10.85 5.63
CA ARG A 19 -0.59 11.46 6.92
C ARG A 19 -1.66 10.63 7.64
N ILE A 20 -1.20 9.83 8.59
CA ILE A 20 -2.01 9.19 9.65
C ILE A 20 -2.77 10.23 10.52
N CYS A 21 -2.47 11.52 10.40
CA CYS A 21 -2.85 12.48 11.43
C CYS A 21 -4.10 13.34 11.13
N ILE A 22 -4.62 13.43 9.90
CA ILE A 22 -5.76 14.33 9.61
C ILE A 22 -7.12 13.64 9.49
N HIS A 23 -7.17 12.38 9.07
CA HIS A 23 -8.42 11.63 8.89
C HIS A 23 -8.63 10.54 9.96
N GLY A 24 -7.71 10.44 10.92
CA GLY A 24 -7.67 9.37 11.92
C GLY A 24 -6.90 8.12 11.46
N THR A 25 -6.58 7.25 12.41
CA THR A 25 -5.89 5.98 12.14
C THR A 25 -6.89 4.96 11.61
N PRO A 26 -6.69 4.38 10.41
CA PRO A 26 -7.57 3.33 9.92
C PRO A 26 -7.44 2.08 10.81
N LEU A 27 -8.54 1.34 10.97
CA LEU A 27 -8.53 0.10 11.76
C LEU A 27 -7.87 -1.02 10.97
N ASN A 28 -7.01 -1.80 11.63
CA ASN A 28 -6.49 -3.03 11.05
C ASN A 28 -7.64 -4.06 10.99
N PRO A 29 -8.01 -4.57 9.80
CA PRO A 29 -9.17 -5.45 9.64
C PRO A 29 -9.00 -6.79 10.33
N ASP A 30 -7.77 -7.31 10.43
CA ASP A 30 -7.49 -8.59 11.08
C ASP A 30 -7.38 -8.45 12.60
N VAL A 31 -6.85 -7.32 13.08
CA VAL A 31 -6.67 -7.07 14.52
C VAL A 31 -7.03 -5.62 14.88
N PRO A 32 -8.32 -5.27 15.06
CA PRO A 32 -8.78 -3.88 15.22
C PRO A 32 -8.19 -3.12 16.41
N ALA A 33 -7.70 -3.83 17.44
CA ALA A 33 -7.06 -3.24 18.61
C ALA A 33 -5.62 -2.78 18.37
N HIS A 34 -5.02 -3.13 17.23
CA HIS A 34 -3.64 -2.80 16.90
C HIS A 34 -3.56 -1.78 15.76
N VAL A 35 -2.52 -0.96 15.80
CA VAL A 35 -2.24 -0.02 14.72
C VAL A 35 -1.91 -0.77 13.42
N PRO A 36 -2.33 -0.28 12.24
CA PRO A 36 -2.02 -0.90 10.95
C PRO A 36 -0.62 -0.53 10.41
N GLY A 37 0.22 0.19 11.17
CA GLY A 37 1.53 0.70 10.71
C GLY A 37 1.42 2.00 9.91
N GLY A 38 2.49 2.42 9.24
CA GLY A 38 2.54 3.68 8.48
C GLY A 38 3.85 3.90 7.70
N SER A 39 3.92 4.90 6.80
CA SER A 39 2.92 5.93 6.47
C SER A 39 1.75 5.43 5.62
N SER A 40 1.93 4.35 4.83
CA SER A 40 0.91 3.82 3.90
C SER A 40 -0.17 2.95 4.57
N SER A 41 -0.66 3.40 5.73
CA SER A 41 -1.65 2.70 6.57
C SER A 41 -2.95 2.41 5.83
N GLY A 42 -3.51 3.42 5.15
CA GLY A 42 -4.73 3.26 4.35
C GLY A 42 -4.55 2.23 3.25
N SER A 43 -3.42 2.27 2.53
CA SER A 43 -3.10 1.34 1.44
C SER A 43 -3.07 -0.11 1.91
N ALA A 44 -2.49 -0.35 3.09
CA ALA A 44 -2.43 -1.69 3.66
C ALA A 44 -3.80 -2.15 4.15
N VAL A 45 -4.56 -1.29 4.83
CA VAL A 45 -5.89 -1.63 5.36
C VAL A 45 -6.88 -1.97 4.25
N VAL A 46 -6.93 -1.23 3.13
CA VAL A 46 -7.87 -1.52 2.04
C VAL A 46 -7.56 -2.84 1.32
N VAL A 47 -6.27 -3.20 1.21
CA VAL A 47 -5.83 -4.48 0.65
C VAL A 47 -6.13 -5.62 1.61
N ALA A 48 -5.82 -5.46 2.90
CA ALA A 48 -6.11 -6.45 3.92
C ALA A 48 -7.63 -6.68 4.06
N ALA A 49 -8.44 -5.62 3.97
CA ALA A 49 -9.90 -5.68 3.97
C ALA A 49 -10.52 -6.21 2.65
N GLN A 50 -9.69 -6.59 1.67
CA GLN A 50 -10.12 -7.14 0.38
C GLN A 50 -11.03 -6.22 -0.44
N LEU A 51 -10.90 -4.91 -0.23
CA LEU A 51 -11.61 -3.88 -0.99
C LEU A 51 -10.98 -3.66 -2.36
N VAL A 52 -9.66 -3.88 -2.47
CA VAL A 52 -8.87 -3.80 -3.70
C VAL A 52 -7.90 -4.98 -3.79
N ASP A 53 -7.52 -5.36 -5.01
CA ASP A 53 -6.55 -6.44 -5.23
C ASP A 53 -5.11 -6.05 -4.83
N PHE A 54 -4.75 -4.80 -5.08
CA PHE A 54 -3.47 -4.22 -4.70
C PHE A 54 -3.60 -2.70 -4.52
N SER A 55 -2.63 -2.10 -3.84
CA SER A 55 -2.51 -0.66 -3.68
C SER A 55 -1.06 -0.22 -3.87
N LEU A 56 -0.87 1.09 -4.08
CA LEU A 56 0.45 1.70 -4.17
C LEU A 56 0.76 2.49 -2.90
N GLY A 57 2.05 2.57 -2.58
CA GLY A 57 2.56 3.40 -1.52
C GLY A 57 3.98 3.87 -1.81
N THR A 58 4.46 4.76 -0.95
CA THR A 58 5.81 5.30 -0.97
C THR A 58 6.60 4.67 0.15
N ASP A 59 7.82 4.22 -0.13
CA ASP A 59 8.73 3.66 0.86
C ASP A 59 10.02 4.50 0.88
N THR A 60 10.13 5.43 1.83
CA THR A 60 11.41 6.13 2.10
C THR A 60 12.24 5.35 3.13
N VAL A 61 11.59 4.92 4.21
CA VAL A 61 12.23 4.31 5.39
C VAL A 61 11.57 2.99 5.83
N GLY A 62 10.68 2.44 5.02
CA GLY A 62 9.84 1.29 5.39
C GLY A 62 8.35 1.55 5.28
N CYS A 63 7.94 2.69 4.72
CA CYS A 63 6.55 3.14 4.74
C CYS A 63 5.57 2.25 3.96
N VAL A 64 6.04 1.33 3.11
CA VAL A 64 5.24 0.27 2.47
C VAL A 64 5.38 -1.06 3.24
N ARG A 65 6.61 -1.43 3.61
CA ARG A 65 6.91 -2.70 4.26
C ARG A 65 6.36 -2.81 5.69
N THR A 66 6.43 -1.74 6.47
CA THR A 66 5.93 -1.68 7.86
C THR A 66 4.42 -1.92 7.93
N PRO A 67 3.55 -1.17 7.22
CA PRO A 67 2.12 -1.41 7.29
C PRO A 67 1.70 -2.74 6.67
N ALA A 68 2.42 -3.22 5.64
CA ALA A 68 2.18 -4.56 5.10
C ALA A 68 2.44 -5.66 6.15
N SER A 69 3.56 -5.57 6.89
CA SER A 69 3.87 -6.48 8.00
C SER A 69 2.80 -6.45 9.11
N PHE A 70 2.31 -5.25 9.45
CA PHE A 70 1.32 -5.08 10.53
C PHE A 70 -0.06 -5.60 10.13
N CYS A 71 -0.43 -5.49 8.85
CA CYS A 71 -1.68 -5.99 8.30
C CYS A 71 -1.59 -7.42 7.74
N GLY A 72 -0.48 -8.13 7.91
CA GLY A 72 -0.35 -9.53 7.49
C GLY A 72 -0.36 -9.75 5.97
N ILE A 73 0.05 -8.75 5.18
CA ILE A 73 0.04 -8.77 3.71
C ILE A 73 1.44 -8.49 3.14
N LEU A 74 1.59 -8.61 1.82
CA LEU A 74 2.86 -8.40 1.14
C LEU A 74 3.08 -6.92 0.83
N GLY A 75 4.28 -6.41 1.12
CA GLY A 75 4.72 -5.07 0.79
C GLY A 75 6.05 -5.11 0.04
N PHE A 76 6.01 -4.85 -1.26
CA PHE A 76 7.19 -4.81 -2.11
C PHE A 76 7.68 -3.38 -2.29
N ARG A 77 8.95 -3.12 -1.99
CA ARG A 77 9.65 -1.88 -2.31
C ARG A 77 10.52 -2.12 -3.54
N ALA A 78 10.32 -1.35 -4.60
CA ALA A 78 11.19 -1.39 -5.77
C ALA A 78 12.60 -0.87 -5.44
N SER A 79 13.60 -1.33 -6.18
CA SER A 79 14.93 -0.72 -6.14
C SER A 79 14.84 0.77 -6.45
N HIS A 80 15.65 1.59 -5.78
CA HIS A 80 15.64 3.03 -5.98
C HIS A 80 15.94 3.38 -7.45
N GLY A 81 15.15 4.29 -8.02
CA GLY A 81 15.22 4.67 -9.43
C GLY A 81 14.60 3.67 -10.43
N LEU A 82 14.18 2.47 -10.02
CA LEU A 82 13.56 1.49 -10.92
C LEU A 82 12.17 1.94 -11.42
N VAL A 83 11.40 2.56 -10.52
CA VAL A 83 10.10 3.14 -10.84
C VAL A 83 10.24 4.66 -10.76
N SER A 84 9.76 5.36 -11.79
CA SER A 84 9.77 6.81 -11.84
C SER A 84 8.99 7.40 -10.66
N THR A 85 9.60 8.33 -9.93
CA THR A 85 8.98 9.10 -8.86
C THR A 85 8.42 10.44 -9.35
N VAL A 86 8.34 10.65 -10.68
CA VAL A 86 7.74 11.86 -11.25
C VAL A 86 6.27 11.95 -10.83
N GLY A 87 5.89 13.10 -10.26
CA GLY A 87 4.53 13.34 -9.74
C GLY A 87 4.34 12.90 -8.28
N LEU A 88 5.37 12.31 -7.65
CA LEU A 88 5.37 12.03 -6.23
C LEU A 88 5.72 13.29 -5.43
N VAL A 89 5.02 13.52 -4.32
CA VAL A 89 5.46 14.50 -3.32
C VAL A 89 6.65 13.88 -2.59
N ALA A 90 7.85 14.40 -2.86
CA ALA A 90 9.08 13.83 -2.34
C ALA A 90 9.20 14.06 -0.83
N ASN A 91 9.45 12.98 -0.09
CA ASN A 91 9.88 13.01 1.30
C ASN A 91 11.42 13.00 1.39
N SER A 92 12.09 12.20 0.55
CA SER A 92 13.52 12.26 0.32
C SER A 92 13.87 11.75 -1.08
N GLN A 93 14.34 12.64 -1.95
CA GLN A 93 14.62 12.31 -3.36
C GLN A 93 15.60 11.14 -3.54
N SER A 94 16.55 10.98 -2.62
CA SER A 94 17.56 9.92 -2.66
C SER A 94 17.10 8.59 -2.07
N LEU A 95 15.96 8.56 -1.38
CA LEU A 95 15.49 7.36 -0.67
C LEU A 95 14.10 6.89 -1.10
N ASP A 96 13.27 7.81 -1.61
CA ASP A 96 11.91 7.53 -2.05
C ASP A 96 11.89 6.49 -3.16
N ALA A 97 11.16 5.41 -2.92
CA ALA A 97 10.83 4.42 -3.93
C ALA A 97 9.34 4.14 -3.89
N ILE A 98 8.76 3.88 -5.06
CA ILE A 98 7.38 3.40 -5.15
C ILE A 98 7.36 1.92 -4.77
N GLY A 99 6.35 1.54 -3.99
CA GLY A 99 6.09 0.16 -3.60
C GLY A 99 4.66 -0.27 -3.90
N VAL A 100 4.48 -1.58 -3.96
CA VAL A 100 3.20 -2.25 -4.20
C VAL A 100 2.83 -3.03 -2.94
N ILE A 101 1.57 -2.95 -2.55
CA ILE A 101 1.00 -3.73 -1.45
C ILE A 101 -0.06 -4.65 -2.04
N CYS A 102 0.03 -5.95 -1.76
CA CYS A 102 -0.92 -6.95 -2.24
C CYS A 102 -1.03 -8.11 -1.24
N ARG A 103 -2.06 -8.96 -1.36
CA ARG A 103 -2.20 -10.14 -0.48
C ARG A 103 -1.36 -11.33 -0.93
N GLU A 104 -1.16 -11.48 -2.22
CA GLU A 104 -0.50 -12.64 -2.81
C GLU A 104 0.43 -12.21 -3.95
N SER A 105 1.56 -12.91 -4.09
CA SER A 105 2.41 -12.82 -5.26
C SER A 105 1.84 -13.75 -6.34
N LYS A 106 1.57 -13.24 -7.54
CA LYS A 106 1.37 -14.13 -8.69
C LYS A 106 2.73 -14.74 -9.05
N SER A 107 2.83 -16.06 -8.90
CA SER A 107 3.96 -16.86 -9.42
C SER A 107 3.82 -17.11 -10.91
#